data_AF-A0A963BUC2-F1
#
_entry.id   AF-A0A963BUC2-F1
#
_cell.length_a   1.000
_cell.length_b   1.000
_cell.length_c   1.000
_cell.angle_alpha   90.00
_cell.angle_beta   90.00
_cell.angle_gamma   90.00
#
_symmetry.space_group_name_H-M   'P 1'
#
loop_
_entity.id
_entity.type
_entity.pdbx_description
1 polymer ?
#
loop_
_entity_poly.entity_id
_entity_poly.type
_entity_poly.pdbx_seq_one_letter_code
_entity_poly.pdbx_strand_id
1 'polypeptide(L)'
;MTDQELADKVLTSLRLQGRPSGSVFDAYSCAYRRFEEDGTVLKCAAGWLIQDEVYDPMIEGAPVLSVGQTQGLPPATGPEQVAARKKVALVQDALIASGVNLDQLELVAAMQGMHDEWHARLNGRPDWGTEEAQAEERARWEDEMRACLEARGLHYSPPAGQEVVA
;
A
#
# COMPACT_ATOMS: atom_id res chain seq x y z
N MET A 1 -9.66 3.02 13.91
CA MET A 1 -10.13 3.52 12.61
C MET A 1 -11.08 2.49 12.02
N THR A 2 -12.18 2.91 11.40
CA THR A 2 -13.10 1.99 10.69
C THR A 2 -12.49 1.52 9.36
N ASP A 3 -13.00 0.43 8.79
CA ASP A 3 -12.56 -0.05 7.48
C ASP A 3 -12.78 0.99 6.38
N GLN A 4 -13.88 1.75 6.47
CA GLN A 4 -14.18 2.84 5.53
C GLN A 4 -13.15 3.98 5.63
N GLU A 5 -12.89 4.48 6.84
CA GLU A 5 -11.88 5.54 7.05
C GLU A 5 -10.48 5.10 6.58
N LEU A 6 -10.15 3.82 6.78
CA LEU A 6 -8.90 3.23 6.32
C LEU A 6 -8.84 3.17 4.79
N ALA A 7 -9.90 2.67 4.15
CA ALA A 7 -9.99 2.61 2.69
C ALA A 7 -9.89 4.02 2.07
N ASP A 8 -10.59 5.01 2.61
CA ASP A 8 -10.58 6.38 2.09
C ASP A 8 -9.18 7.00 2.16
N LYS A 9 -8.47 6.80 3.28
CA LYS A 9 -7.09 7.25 3.45
C LYS A 9 -6.16 6.56 2.46
N VAL A 10 -6.19 5.23 2.39
CA VAL A 10 -5.33 4.46 1.49
C VAL A 10 -5.60 4.84 0.03
N LEU A 11 -6.86 4.92 -0.37
CA LEU A 11 -7.25 5.30 -1.73
C LEU A 11 -6.71 6.68 -2.10
N THR A 12 -6.89 7.67 -1.22
CA THR A 12 -6.36 9.02 -1.41
C THR A 12 -4.84 9.01 -1.54
N SER A 13 -4.16 8.27 -0.67
CA SER A 13 -2.70 8.15 -0.70
C SER A 13 -2.18 7.46 -1.96
N LEU A 14 -2.81 6.39 -2.42
CA LEU A 14 -2.43 5.69 -3.64
C LEU A 14 -2.59 6.58 -4.88
N ARG A 15 -3.64 7.41 -4.95
CA ARG A 15 -3.79 8.41 -6.02
C ARG A 15 -2.61 9.37 -6.11
N LEU A 16 -2.02 9.72 -4.95
CA LEU A 16 -0.90 10.66 -4.81
C LEU A 16 0.48 9.99 -4.93
N GLN A 17 0.58 8.68 -4.70
CA GLN A 17 1.85 7.95 -4.63
C GLN A 17 2.67 8.06 -5.92
N GLY A 18 2.00 8.12 -7.08
CA GLY A 18 2.59 8.49 -8.37
C GLY A 18 3.58 7.49 -8.97
N ARG A 19 3.98 6.45 -8.23
CA ARG A 19 4.90 5.38 -8.66
C ARG A 19 4.49 4.04 -8.04
N PRO A 20 4.69 2.92 -8.76
CA PRO A 20 4.41 1.61 -8.20
C PRO A 20 5.28 1.38 -7.00
N SER A 21 4.78 0.52 -6.16
CA SER A 21 5.61 -0.11 -5.20
C SER A 21 6.54 -1.10 -5.97
N GLY A 22 7.75 -0.62 -6.30
CA GLY A 22 8.75 -1.31 -7.13
C GLY A 22 8.93 -2.81 -6.84
N SER A 23 8.84 -3.60 -7.92
CA SER A 23 8.91 -5.08 -8.04
C SER A 23 7.62 -5.86 -7.77
N VAL A 24 6.92 -6.27 -8.83
CA VAL A 24 5.75 -7.20 -8.84
C VAL A 24 5.99 -8.51 -8.05
N PHE A 25 7.23 -8.82 -7.65
CA PHE A 25 7.61 -10.08 -7.01
C PHE A 25 7.83 -10.01 -5.49
N ASP A 26 8.15 -8.85 -4.91
CA ASP A 26 8.44 -8.70 -3.45
C ASP A 26 7.61 -7.60 -2.75
N ALA A 27 6.75 -6.90 -3.51
CA ALA A 27 6.30 -5.55 -3.19
C ALA A 27 4.98 -5.41 -2.43
N TYR A 28 4.14 -6.44 -2.33
CA TYR A 28 2.75 -6.27 -1.89
C TYR A 28 2.56 -5.96 -0.41
N SER A 29 3.64 -5.78 0.34
CA SER A 29 3.56 -5.63 1.78
C SER A 29 4.50 -4.61 2.39
N CYS A 30 5.40 -3.91 1.72
CA CYS A 30 6.27 -3.00 2.49
C CYS A 30 5.50 -1.75 2.97
N ALA A 31 5.80 -1.25 4.17
CA ALA A 31 5.26 0.04 4.63
C ALA A 31 5.98 1.21 3.93
N TYR A 32 7.30 1.12 3.86
CA TYR A 32 8.18 2.08 3.22
C TYR A 32 9.14 1.33 2.31
N ARG A 33 9.32 1.82 1.07
CA ARG A 33 10.32 1.31 0.14
C ARG A 33 11.47 2.29 0.01
N ARG A 34 12.68 1.79 0.20
CA ARG A 34 13.91 2.49 -0.16
C ARG A 34 14.30 2.10 -1.60
N PHE A 35 14.62 3.09 -2.43
CA PHE A 35 15.21 2.89 -3.74
C PHE A 35 16.73 2.92 -3.61
N GLU A 36 17.42 1.89 -4.09
CA GLU A 36 18.88 1.78 -3.96
C GLU A 36 19.60 2.78 -4.90
N GLU A 37 18.98 3.13 -6.03
CA GLU A 37 19.58 3.99 -7.04
C GLU A 37 19.82 5.43 -6.56
N ASP A 38 18.87 5.99 -5.80
CA ASP A 38 18.89 7.38 -5.35
C ASP A 38 18.69 7.56 -3.84
N GLY A 39 18.50 6.46 -3.09
CA GLY A 39 18.26 6.48 -1.65
C GLY A 39 16.89 6.99 -1.24
N THR A 40 15.99 7.29 -2.19
CA THR A 40 14.65 7.82 -1.91
C THR A 40 13.83 6.80 -1.15
N VAL A 41 13.04 7.27 -0.18
CA VAL A 41 12.08 6.45 0.55
C VAL A 41 10.66 6.85 0.18
N LEU A 42 9.87 5.88 -0.28
CA LEU A 42 8.49 6.07 -0.68
C LEU A 42 7.55 5.34 0.27
N LYS A 43 6.50 6.03 0.72
CA LYS A 43 5.40 5.45 1.49
C LYS A 43 4.51 4.62 0.56
N CYS A 44 4.36 3.34 0.88
CA CYS A 44 3.31 2.50 0.29
C CYS A 44 2.00 2.69 1.07
N ALA A 45 0.93 1.99 0.68
CA ALA A 45 -0.39 2.07 1.29
C ALA A 45 -0.36 2.02 2.82
N ALA A 46 0.37 1.05 3.39
CA ALA A 46 0.54 0.93 4.84
C ALA A 46 1.37 2.07 5.44
N GLY A 47 2.43 2.51 4.76
CA GLY A 47 3.26 3.63 5.23
C GLY A 47 2.52 4.97 5.29
N TRP A 48 1.50 5.15 4.44
CA TRP A 48 0.62 6.32 4.51
C TRP A 48 -0.33 6.33 5.70
N LEU A 49 -0.59 5.16 6.30
CA LEU A 49 -1.35 5.06 7.54
C LEU A 49 -0.50 5.36 8.77
N ILE A 50 0.82 5.27 8.65
CA ILE A 50 1.79 5.55 9.72
C ILE A 50 2.04 7.06 9.76
N GLN A 51 1.75 7.66 10.93
CA GLN A 51 1.98 9.09 11.16
C GLN A 51 3.49 9.40 11.15
N ASP A 52 3.88 10.60 10.73
CA ASP A 52 5.29 10.98 10.61
C ASP A 52 6.01 10.95 11.97
N GLU A 53 5.28 11.22 13.05
CA GLU A 53 5.80 11.25 14.42
C GLU A 53 6.17 9.85 14.94
N VAL A 54 5.60 8.79 14.36
CA VAL A 54 5.89 7.39 14.72
C VAL A 54 6.81 6.70 13.73
N TYR A 55 7.30 7.43 12.72
CA TYR A 55 8.25 6.91 11.74
C TYR A 55 9.59 6.53 12.39
N ASP A 56 10.07 5.33 12.07
CA ASP A 56 11.41 4.85 12.44
C ASP A 56 12.11 4.33 11.16
N PRO A 57 13.28 4.87 10.75
CA PRO A 57 14.03 4.39 9.60
C PRO A 57 14.32 2.88 9.60
N MET A 58 14.30 2.22 10.76
CA MET A 58 14.45 0.77 10.88
C MET A 58 13.31 -0.02 10.21
N ILE A 59 12.15 0.59 10.02
CA ILE A 59 10.98 -0.04 9.39
C ILE A 59 11.01 0.04 7.86
N GLU A 60 11.99 0.76 7.29
CA GLU A 60 12.18 0.81 5.85
C GLU A 60 12.53 -0.57 5.28
N GLY A 61 11.87 -0.91 4.16
CA GLY A 61 11.97 -2.22 3.51
C GLY A 61 11.34 -3.37 4.29
N ALA A 62 10.72 -3.13 5.44
CA ALA A 62 10.08 -4.16 6.23
C ALA A 62 8.71 -4.55 5.65
N PRO A 63 8.39 -5.86 5.58
CA PRO A 63 7.06 -6.30 5.16
C PRO A 63 6.03 -6.02 6.25
N VAL A 64 4.81 -5.76 5.81
CA VAL A 64 3.58 -5.54 6.57
C VAL A 64 2.84 -6.86 6.54
N LEU A 65 2.87 -7.55 7.67
CA LEU A 65 2.20 -8.83 7.85
C LEU A 65 1.06 -8.66 8.85
N SER A 66 -0.04 -9.39 8.66
CA SER A 66 -1.07 -9.52 9.69
C SER A 66 -0.58 -10.38 10.86
N VAL A 67 -1.27 -10.31 12.00
CA VAL A 67 -0.93 -11.12 13.19
C VAL A 67 -1.01 -12.61 12.89
N GLY A 68 -2.00 -13.05 12.10
CA GLY A 68 -2.14 -14.44 11.69
C GLY A 68 -0.94 -14.93 10.86
N GLN A 69 -0.38 -14.07 10.02
CA GLN A 69 0.79 -14.40 9.20
C GLN A 69 2.09 -14.49 10.02
N THR A 70 2.27 -13.68 11.06
CA THR A 70 3.47 -13.74 11.90
C THR A 70 3.49 -14.94 12.84
N GLN A 71 2.31 -15.40 13.30
CA GLN A 71 2.18 -16.58 14.19
C GLN A 71 2.54 -17.91 13.49
N GLY A 72 2.46 -17.97 12.16
CA GLY A 72 2.84 -19.14 11.37
C GLY A 72 4.35 -19.26 11.07
N LEU A 73 5.16 -18.26 11.41
CA LEU A 73 6.58 -18.25 11.06
C LEU A 73 7.40 -19.16 12.01
N PRO A 74 8.23 -20.07 11.49
CA PRO A 74 9.09 -20.93 12.32
C PRO A 74 10.07 -20.08 13.14
N PRO A 75 10.40 -20.45 14.40
CA PRO A 75 11.23 -19.66 15.29
C PRO A 75 12.49 -19.12 14.59
N ALA A 76 12.84 -17.87 14.84
CA ALA A 76 14.06 -17.31 14.26
C ALA A 76 15.28 -18.09 14.76
N THR A 77 16.05 -18.67 13.83
CA THR A 77 17.21 -19.50 14.15
C THR A 77 18.55 -18.78 14.02
N GLY A 78 18.55 -17.52 13.55
CA GLY A 78 19.76 -16.72 13.36
C GLY A 78 19.54 -15.21 13.50
N PRO A 79 20.63 -14.42 13.63
CA PRO A 79 20.56 -12.98 13.87
C PRO A 79 19.78 -12.19 12.83
N GLU A 80 19.90 -12.55 11.55
CA GLU A 80 19.19 -11.89 10.45
C GLU A 80 17.66 -12.09 10.56
N GLN A 81 17.21 -13.29 10.91
CA GLN A 81 15.79 -13.59 11.10
C GLN A 81 15.22 -12.87 12.33
N VAL A 82 16.02 -12.75 13.41
CA VAL A 82 15.65 -11.96 14.59
C VAL A 82 15.50 -10.49 14.22
N ALA A 83 16.44 -9.93 13.46
CA ALA A 83 16.38 -8.56 12.99
C ALA A 83 15.17 -8.31 12.08
N ALA A 84 14.89 -9.21 11.13
CA ALA A 84 13.73 -9.12 10.25
C ALA A 84 12.41 -9.15 11.02
N ARG A 85 12.26 -10.06 11.99
CA ARG A 85 11.06 -10.11 12.86
C ARG A 85 10.91 -8.84 13.69
N LYS A 86 12.01 -8.29 14.20
CA LYS A 86 11.97 -7.02 14.94
C LYS A 86 11.46 -5.88 14.06
N LYS A 87 11.90 -5.81 12.80
CA LYS A 87 11.38 -4.81 11.85
C LYS A 87 9.88 -4.95 11.61
N VAL A 88 9.38 -6.17 11.42
CA VAL A 88 7.94 -6.43 11.26
C VAL A 88 7.15 -5.99 12.50
N ALA A 89 7.64 -6.29 13.70
CA ALA A 89 7.01 -5.86 14.94
C ALA A 89 6.93 -4.33 15.04
N LEU A 90 8.01 -3.61 14.69
CA LEU A 90 8.02 -2.15 14.68
C LEU A 90 7.00 -1.56 13.70
N VAL A 91 6.85 -2.14 12.50
CA VAL A 91 5.80 -1.75 11.55
C VAL A 91 4.40 -1.95 12.15
N GLN A 92 4.16 -3.11 12.75
CA GLN A 92 2.88 -3.45 13.37
C GLN A 92 2.55 -2.48 14.52
N ASP A 93 3.51 -2.19 15.38
CA ASP A 93 3.35 -1.25 16.49
C ASP A 93 3.03 0.16 15.98
N ALA A 94 3.70 0.62 14.92
CA ALA A 94 3.45 1.93 14.31
C ALA A 94 2.04 2.03 13.68
N LEU A 95 1.58 0.97 13.03
CA LEU A 95 0.23 0.87 12.47
C LEU A 95 -0.84 0.86 13.57
N ILE A 96 -0.64 0.07 14.62
CA ILE A 96 -1.53 0.02 15.79
C ILE A 96 -1.59 1.38 16.49
N ALA A 97 -0.45 2.03 16.69
CA ALA A 97 -0.38 3.38 17.26
C ALA A 97 -1.13 4.41 16.41
N SER A 98 -1.19 4.18 15.10
CA SER A 98 -1.96 5.01 14.15
C SER A 98 -3.45 4.62 14.07
N GLY A 99 -3.90 3.68 14.90
CA GLY A 99 -5.29 3.25 15.03
C GLY A 99 -5.76 2.23 14.00
N VAL A 100 -4.82 1.55 13.33
CA VAL A 100 -5.08 0.45 12.39
C VAL A 100 -5.18 -0.87 13.15
N ASN A 101 -6.25 -1.63 12.91
CA ASN A 101 -6.32 -3.02 13.33
C ASN A 101 -5.56 -3.89 12.32
N LEU A 102 -4.71 -4.80 12.79
CA LEU A 102 -3.89 -5.65 11.93
C LEU A 102 -4.69 -6.62 11.04
N ASP A 103 -5.95 -6.89 11.38
CA ASP A 103 -6.87 -7.63 10.50
C ASP A 103 -7.25 -6.81 9.24
N GLN A 104 -7.12 -5.48 9.29
CA GLN A 104 -7.39 -4.59 8.15
C GLN A 104 -6.26 -4.62 7.11
N LEU A 105 -5.11 -5.26 7.41
CA LEU A 105 -3.96 -5.27 6.50
C LEU A 105 -4.22 -6.04 5.21
N GLU A 106 -5.17 -6.98 5.20
CA GLU A 106 -5.59 -7.65 3.98
C GLU A 106 -6.22 -6.67 2.98
N LEU A 107 -7.02 -5.72 3.47
CA LEU A 107 -7.60 -4.64 2.65
C LEU A 107 -6.49 -3.72 2.13
N VAL A 108 -5.57 -3.28 3.00
CA VAL A 108 -4.44 -2.42 2.62
C VAL A 108 -3.57 -3.08 1.54
N ALA A 109 -3.24 -4.36 1.71
CA ALA A 109 -2.43 -5.12 0.77
C ALA A 109 -3.15 -5.30 -0.58
N ALA A 110 -4.45 -5.59 -0.57
CA ALA A 110 -5.24 -5.70 -1.79
C ALA A 110 -5.24 -4.38 -2.58
N MET A 111 -5.46 -3.25 -1.91
CA MET A 111 -5.45 -1.94 -2.56
C MET A 111 -4.07 -1.58 -3.12
N GLN A 112 -2.98 -1.86 -2.39
CA GLN A 112 -1.61 -1.67 -2.89
C GLN A 112 -1.34 -2.55 -4.12
N GLY A 113 -1.74 -3.83 -4.07
CA GLY A 113 -1.54 -4.76 -5.17
C GLY A 113 -2.21 -4.29 -6.47
N MET A 114 -3.45 -3.81 -6.37
CA MET A 114 -4.16 -3.25 -7.53
C MET A 114 -3.48 -2.01 -8.11
N HIS A 115 -2.96 -1.14 -7.24
CA HIS A 115 -2.19 0.02 -7.67
C HIS A 115 -0.88 -0.37 -8.37
N ASP A 116 -0.19 -1.39 -7.87
CA ASP A 116 1.06 -1.87 -8.47
C ASP A 116 0.82 -2.58 -9.80
N GLU A 117 -0.26 -3.36 -9.92
CA GLU A 117 -0.72 -3.96 -11.17
C GLU A 117 -1.08 -2.91 -12.21
N TRP A 118 -1.79 -1.85 -11.82
CA TRP A 118 -2.10 -0.71 -12.68
C TRP A 118 -0.83 -0.11 -13.29
N HIS A 119 0.17 0.20 -12.46
CA HIS A 119 1.44 0.72 -12.93
C HIS A 119 2.19 -0.27 -13.82
N ALA A 120 2.16 -1.57 -13.51
CA ALA A 120 2.79 -2.59 -14.35
C ALA A 120 2.15 -2.66 -15.74
N ARG A 121 0.81 -2.58 -15.82
CA ARG A 121 0.07 -2.52 -17.10
C ARG A 121 0.43 -1.28 -17.89
N LEU A 122 0.39 -0.10 -17.25
CA LEU A 122 0.73 1.16 -17.88
C LEU A 122 2.16 1.11 -18.46
N ASN A 123 3.15 0.67 -17.68
CA ASN A 123 4.54 0.56 -18.14
C ASN A 123 4.75 -0.46 -19.27
N GLY A 124 3.85 -1.45 -19.39
CA GLY A 124 3.87 -2.43 -20.48
C GLY A 124 3.33 -1.90 -21.81
N ARG A 125 2.68 -0.73 -21.80
CA ARG A 125 2.13 -0.12 -23.03
C ARG A 125 3.22 0.53 -23.88
N PRO A 126 3.16 0.44 -25.22
CA PRO A 126 4.09 1.16 -26.11
C PRO A 126 3.98 2.69 -26.00
N ASP A 127 2.81 3.20 -25.63
CA ASP A 127 2.42 4.61 -25.56
C ASP A 127 2.32 5.13 -24.11
N TRP A 128 2.90 4.43 -23.13
CA TRP A 128 2.76 4.71 -21.69
C TRP A 128 3.07 6.15 -21.27
N GLY A 129 3.94 6.84 -22.01
CA GLY A 129 4.33 8.23 -21.72
C GLY A 129 3.30 9.27 -22.15
N THR A 130 2.24 8.89 -22.86
CA THR A 130 1.18 9.80 -23.30
C THR A 130 0.19 10.10 -22.18
N GLU A 131 -0.40 11.30 -22.20
CA GLU A 131 -1.47 11.66 -21.25
C GLU A 131 -2.70 10.77 -21.41
N GLU A 132 -3.02 10.38 -22.64
CA GLU A 132 -4.14 9.49 -22.98
C GLU A 132 -3.97 8.11 -22.34
N ALA A 133 -2.81 7.47 -22.52
CA ALA A 133 -2.52 6.17 -21.91
C ALA A 133 -2.59 6.21 -20.37
N GLN A 134 -2.08 7.30 -19.77
CA GLN A 134 -2.14 7.50 -18.33
C GLN A 134 -3.58 7.70 -17.84
N ALA A 135 -4.40 8.46 -18.57
CA ALA A 135 -5.79 8.71 -18.22
C ALA A 135 -6.66 7.45 -18.33
N GLU A 136 -6.49 6.67 -19.41
CA GLU A 136 -7.20 5.41 -19.63
C GLU A 136 -6.90 4.39 -18.53
N GLU A 137 -5.62 4.13 -18.26
CA GLU A 137 -5.23 3.17 -17.23
C GLU A 137 -5.64 3.64 -15.83
N ARG A 138 -5.58 4.95 -15.56
CA ARG A 138 -6.07 5.52 -14.30
C ARG A 138 -7.57 5.32 -14.15
N ALA A 139 -8.37 5.61 -15.18
CA ALA A 139 -9.82 5.40 -15.13
C ALA A 139 -10.17 3.92 -14.86
N ARG A 140 -9.48 3.00 -15.53
CA ARG A 140 -9.62 1.57 -15.30
C ARG A 140 -9.26 1.17 -13.86
N TRP A 141 -8.15 1.67 -13.33
CA TRP A 141 -7.75 1.41 -11.95
C TRP A 141 -8.79 1.93 -10.94
N GLU A 142 -9.36 3.10 -11.16
CA GLU A 142 -10.42 3.66 -10.32
C GLU A 142 -11.70 2.79 -10.35
N ASP A 143 -12.08 2.25 -11.51
CA ASP A 143 -13.22 1.34 -11.63
C ASP A 143 -12.96 -0.02 -10.94
N GLU A 144 -11.77 -0.58 -11.12
CA GLU A 144 -11.35 -1.80 -10.43
C GLU A 144 -11.37 -1.59 -8.91
N MET A 145 -10.83 -0.46 -8.43
CA MET A 145 -10.80 -0.10 -7.01
C MET A 145 -12.20 0.08 -6.44
N ARG A 146 -13.10 0.73 -7.18
CA ARG A 146 -14.52 0.84 -6.82
C ARG A 146 -15.13 -0.54 -6.61
N ALA A 147 -15.02 -1.42 -7.60
CA ALA A 147 -15.58 -2.77 -7.52
C ALA A 147 -14.99 -3.57 -6.34
N CYS A 148 -13.69 -3.41 -6.06
CA CYS A 148 -12.99 -4.05 -4.95
C CYS A 148 -13.54 -3.61 -3.57
N LEU A 149 -13.82 -2.32 -3.40
CA LEU A 149 -14.39 -1.76 -2.18
C LEU A 149 -15.86 -2.15 -2.02
N GLU A 150 -16.66 -2.03 -3.08
CA GLU A 150 -18.08 -2.39 -3.07
C GLU A 150 -18.30 -3.88 -2.76
N ALA A 151 -17.45 -4.77 -3.29
CA ALA A 151 -17.49 -6.19 -2.98
C ALA A 151 -17.24 -6.51 -1.49
N ARG A 152 -16.64 -5.57 -0.75
CA ARG A 152 -16.41 -5.65 0.70
C ARG A 152 -17.43 -4.87 1.52
N GLY A 153 -18.47 -4.33 0.88
CA GLY A 153 -19.48 -3.51 1.53
C GLY A 153 -18.98 -2.11 1.92
N LEU A 154 -17.88 -1.65 1.31
CA LEU A 154 -17.32 -0.32 1.52
C LEU A 154 -17.77 0.62 0.40
N HIS A 155 -17.83 1.90 0.71
CA HIS A 155 -18.12 2.95 -0.25
C HIS A 155 -16.83 3.41 -0.93
N TYR A 156 -16.89 3.59 -2.25
CA TYR A 156 -15.81 4.20 -3.01
C TYR A 156 -15.93 5.73 -2.95
N SER A 157 -14.85 6.38 -2.51
CA SER A 157 -14.74 7.84 -2.50
C SER A 157 -14.09 8.34 -3.80
N PRO A 158 -14.80 9.07 -4.67
CA PRO A 158 -14.23 9.60 -5.91
C PRO A 158 -13.11 10.62 -5.62
N PRO A 159 -12.20 10.87 -6.58
CA PRO A 159 -11.17 11.89 -6.43
C PRO A 159 -11.82 13.27 -6.21
N ALA A 160 -11.30 14.03 -5.25
CA ALA A 160 -11.78 15.38 -4.98
C ALA A 160 -11.57 16.27 -6.22
N GLY A 161 -12.67 16.72 -6.85
CA GLY A 161 -12.64 17.58 -8.03
C GLY A 161 -13.43 17.08 -9.25
N GLN A 162 -14.03 15.90 -9.22
CA GLN A 162 -15.08 15.51 -10.17
C GLN A 162 -16.44 15.60 -9.50
N GLU A 163 -17.11 16.75 -9.66
CA GLU A 163 -18.56 16.79 -9.50
C GLU A 163 -19.15 15.76 -10.47
N VAL A 164 -19.81 14.73 -9.93
CA VAL A 164 -20.69 13.88 -10.71
C VAL A 164 -21.85 14.77 -11.11
N VAL A 165 -21.80 15.32 -12.31
CA VAL A 165 -22.97 15.95 -12.93
C VAL A 165 -23.96 14.82 -13.17
N ALA A 166 -24.96 14.75 -12.29
CA ALA A 166 -26.13 13.87 -12.44
C ALA A 166 -27.03 14.34 -13.60
#